data_AF-A0A950SS58-F1
#
_entry.id   AF-A0A950SS58-F1
#
_cell.length_a   1.000
_cell.length_b   1.000
_cell.length_c   1.000
_cell.angle_alpha   90.00
_cell.angle_beta   90.00
_cell.angle_gamma   90.00
#
_symmetry.space_group_name_H-M   'P 1'
#
loop_
_entity.id
_entity.type
_entity.pdbx_description
1 polymer ?
#
loop_
_entity_poly.entity_id
_entity_poly.type
_entity_poly.pdbx_seq_one_letter_code
_entity_poly.pdbx_strand_id
1 'polypeptide(L)'
;MERMLDQGLTISEIATRFGRAPSTIANWMEGFGLQATRRDTHGREVHLDRDRLAELVDAGMTIAELAAELGVTPVTVRRRLARFGLRTPRTRRLQSAAEAKEGGDAFPVLQCARHGKTQFILEGRGSYRCKRCRAERVAERRRRAKAILVAEAGGACVLCGYNRYVGALEFHHLDREAKRFEVNVNGATASLDSLREEARKCVLLCSNCHAEVERGVAVLPIQ
;
A
#
# COMPACT_ATOMS: atom_id res chain seq x y z
N MET A 1 -41.68 34.79 6.23
CA MET A 1 -41.44 33.42 5.74
C MET A 1 -41.05 33.44 4.26
N GLU A 2 -41.83 34.10 3.41
CA GLU A 2 -41.55 34.32 1.98
C GLU A 2 -40.11 34.79 1.70
N ARG A 3 -39.65 35.89 2.32
CA ARG A 3 -38.24 36.34 2.22
C ARG A 3 -37.19 35.28 2.58
N MET A 4 -37.49 34.33 3.47
CA MET A 4 -36.56 33.26 3.84
C MET A 4 -36.57 32.13 2.81
N LEU A 5 -37.72 31.87 2.18
CA LEU A 5 -37.85 30.96 1.04
C LEU A 5 -37.14 31.55 -0.19
N ASP A 6 -37.26 32.87 -0.43
CA ASP A 6 -36.54 33.58 -1.50
C ASP A 6 -35.02 33.57 -1.30
N GLN A 7 -34.57 33.60 -0.04
CA GLN A 7 -33.16 33.41 0.34
C GLN A 7 -32.70 31.94 0.24
N GLY A 8 -33.59 31.02 -0.19
CA GLY A 8 -33.29 29.62 -0.44
C GLY A 8 -33.11 28.79 0.82
N LEU A 9 -33.65 29.20 1.98
CA LEU A 9 -33.63 28.37 3.20
C LEU A 9 -34.63 27.22 3.07
N THR A 10 -34.26 26.05 3.61
CA THR A 10 -35.11 24.87 3.66
C THR A 10 -36.17 24.97 4.77
N ILE A 11 -37.25 24.20 4.64
CA ILE A 11 -38.33 24.12 5.64
C ILE A 11 -37.76 23.79 7.04
N SER A 12 -36.78 22.90 7.12
CA SER A 12 -36.14 22.52 8.39
C SER A 12 -35.32 23.66 9.01
N GLU A 13 -34.57 24.42 8.22
CA GLU A 13 -33.80 25.57 8.71
C GLU A 13 -34.72 26.70 9.18
N ILE A 14 -35.83 26.93 8.46
CA ILE A 14 -36.88 27.87 8.85
C ILE A 14 -37.52 27.39 10.17
N ALA A 15 -37.83 26.10 10.30
CA ALA A 15 -38.41 25.53 11.50
C ALA A 15 -37.52 25.71 12.73
N THR A 16 -36.22 25.45 12.62
CA THR A 16 -35.25 25.70 13.69
C THR A 16 -35.20 27.18 14.08
N ARG A 17 -35.24 28.08 13.10
CA ARG A 17 -35.16 29.54 13.35
C ARG A 17 -36.40 30.10 14.04
N PHE A 18 -37.56 29.52 13.78
CA PHE A 18 -38.81 29.84 14.47
C PHE A 18 -39.04 29.01 15.74
N GLY A 19 -38.16 28.06 16.06
CA GLY A 19 -38.31 27.15 17.21
C GLY A 19 -39.56 26.26 17.08
N ARG A 20 -39.94 25.89 15.87
CA ARG A 20 -41.14 25.08 15.57
C ARG A 20 -40.77 23.79 14.88
N ALA A 21 -41.72 22.86 14.84
CA ALA A 21 -41.59 21.64 14.06
C ALA A 21 -41.71 21.96 12.55
N PRO A 22 -40.98 21.25 11.66
CA PRO A 22 -41.09 21.45 10.21
C PRO A 22 -42.50 21.29 9.65
N SER A 23 -43.33 20.44 10.26
CA SER A 23 -44.74 20.27 9.92
C SER A 23 -45.57 21.54 10.18
N THR A 24 -45.24 22.32 11.21
CA THR A 24 -45.90 23.59 11.49
C THR A 24 -45.60 24.62 10.40
N ILE A 25 -44.35 24.64 9.91
CA ILE A 25 -43.94 25.52 8.82
C ILE A 25 -44.62 25.12 7.52
N ALA A 26 -44.73 23.81 7.23
CA ALA A 26 -45.45 23.30 6.06
C ALA A 26 -46.94 23.70 6.07
N ASN A 27 -47.62 23.56 7.21
CA ASN A 27 -49.01 23.99 7.36
C ASN A 27 -49.18 25.51 7.15
N TRP A 28 -48.22 26.33 7.61
CA TRP A 28 -48.24 27.78 7.35
C TRP A 28 -48.05 28.08 5.86
N MET A 29 -47.18 27.35 5.18
CA MET A 29 -46.97 27.51 3.74
C MET A 29 -48.24 27.23 2.93
N GLU A 30 -49.02 26.19 3.29
CA GLU A 30 -50.32 25.91 2.66
C GLU A 30 -51.34 27.04 2.89
N GLY A 31 -51.44 27.54 4.14
CA GLY A 31 -52.37 28.61 4.49
C GLY A 31 -52.06 29.96 3.83
N PHE A 32 -50.78 30.24 3.54
CA PHE A 32 -50.33 31.46 2.87
C PHE A 32 -50.12 31.28 1.35
N GLY A 33 -50.41 30.10 0.80
CA GLY A 33 -50.20 29.80 -0.63
C GLY A 33 -48.74 29.85 -1.07
N LEU A 34 -47.80 29.75 -0.12
CA LEU A 34 -46.36 29.84 -0.38
C LEU A 34 -45.84 28.48 -0.84
N GLN A 35 -45.28 28.42 -2.04
CA GLN A 35 -44.56 27.24 -2.51
C GLN A 35 -43.09 27.35 -2.11
N ALA A 36 -42.50 26.26 -1.64
CA ALA A 36 -41.05 26.23 -1.46
C ALA A 36 -40.41 26.40 -2.83
N THR A 37 -39.56 27.40 -2.98
CA THR A 37 -38.60 27.48 -4.08
C THR A 37 -37.83 26.18 -4.06
N ARG A 38 -38.13 25.29 -5.00
CA ARG A 38 -37.44 24.01 -5.12
C ARG A 38 -35.98 24.37 -5.32
N ARG A 39 -35.12 24.15 -4.31
CA ARG A 39 -33.68 24.14 -4.57
C ARG A 39 -33.51 23.14 -5.70
N ASP A 40 -32.92 23.58 -6.81
CA ASP A 40 -32.30 22.67 -7.76
C ASP A 40 -31.16 21.96 -7.01
N THR A 41 -31.53 20.94 -6.23
CA THR A 41 -30.60 19.98 -5.62
C THR A 41 -30.01 19.07 -6.67
N HIS A 42 -30.52 19.15 -7.91
CA HIS A 42 -29.79 18.73 -9.10
C HIS A 42 -28.67 19.73 -9.35
N GLY A 43 -27.60 19.63 -8.55
CA GLY A 43 -26.30 20.16 -8.94
C GLY A 43 -26.06 19.76 -10.40
N ARG A 44 -25.61 20.75 -11.21
CA ARG A 44 -25.33 20.67 -12.66
C ARG A 44 -25.30 19.23 -13.15
N GLU A 45 -26.19 18.88 -14.06
CA GLU A 45 -26.20 17.56 -14.70
C GLU A 45 -24.82 17.27 -15.29
N VAL A 46 -23.95 16.62 -14.50
CA VAL A 46 -22.63 16.23 -14.97
C VAL A 46 -22.90 15.06 -15.89
N HIS A 47 -22.82 15.32 -17.18
CA HIS A 47 -22.85 14.29 -18.20
C HIS A 47 -21.56 13.48 -18.04
N LEU A 48 -21.63 12.44 -17.20
CA LEU A 48 -20.58 11.43 -17.14
C LEU A 48 -21.00 10.30 -18.04
N ASP A 49 -20.32 10.23 -19.18
CA ASP A 49 -20.34 9.02 -19.97
C ASP A 49 -19.60 7.89 -19.24
N ARG A 50 -19.85 6.67 -19.71
CA ARG A 50 -19.25 5.46 -19.14
C ARG A 50 -17.73 5.47 -19.29
N ASP A 51 -17.24 6.00 -20.40
CA ASP A 51 -15.83 5.85 -20.80
C ASP A 51 -14.93 6.76 -19.97
N ARG A 52 -15.34 8.01 -19.71
CA ARG A 52 -14.62 8.89 -18.78
C ARG A 52 -14.58 8.32 -17.37
N LEU A 53 -15.68 7.72 -16.90
CA LEU A 53 -15.69 7.10 -15.58
C LEU A 53 -14.79 5.85 -15.55
N ALA A 54 -14.72 5.08 -16.63
CA ALA A 54 -13.84 3.92 -16.74
C ALA A 54 -12.36 4.33 -16.70
N GLU A 55 -11.97 5.37 -17.44
CA GLU A 55 -10.60 5.92 -17.43
C GLU A 55 -10.15 6.33 -16.03
N LEU A 56 -10.97 7.11 -15.32
CA LEU A 56 -10.63 7.59 -13.98
C LEU A 56 -10.53 6.44 -12.97
N VAL A 57 -11.38 5.41 -13.12
CA VAL A 57 -11.32 4.19 -12.30
C VAL A 57 -10.05 3.41 -12.59
N ASP A 58 -9.66 3.28 -13.87
CA ASP A 58 -8.47 2.56 -14.29
C ASP A 58 -7.18 3.31 -13.91
N ALA A 59 -7.24 4.63 -13.78
CA ALA A 59 -6.18 5.46 -13.18
C ALA A 59 -5.98 5.18 -11.67
N GLY A 60 -6.83 4.37 -11.04
CA GLY A 60 -6.66 3.96 -9.64
C GLY A 60 -7.30 4.88 -8.62
N MET A 61 -8.09 5.86 -9.06
CA MET A 61 -8.77 6.78 -8.16
C MET A 61 -9.73 6.06 -7.22
N THR A 62 -9.75 6.50 -5.97
CA THR A 62 -10.73 6.10 -4.97
C THR A 62 -12.10 6.73 -5.27
N ILE A 63 -13.15 6.20 -4.66
CA ILE A 63 -14.51 6.77 -4.78
C ILE A 63 -14.54 8.23 -4.29
N ALA A 64 -13.73 8.58 -3.29
CA ALA A 64 -13.65 9.94 -2.77
C ALA A 64 -12.95 10.89 -3.75
N GLU A 65 -11.84 10.47 -4.35
CA GLU A 65 -11.14 11.24 -5.39
C GLU A 65 -12.00 11.39 -6.64
N LEU A 66 -12.68 10.32 -7.09
CA LEU A 66 -13.65 10.38 -8.17
C LEU A 66 -14.76 11.40 -7.87
N ALA A 67 -15.28 11.41 -6.65
CA ALA A 67 -16.33 12.34 -6.26
C ALA A 67 -15.85 13.80 -6.34
N ALA A 68 -14.65 14.07 -5.82
CA ALA A 68 -14.03 15.39 -5.86
C ALA A 68 -13.74 15.85 -7.31
N GLU A 69 -13.11 14.99 -8.11
CA GLU A 69 -12.75 15.26 -9.51
C GLU A 69 -13.99 15.55 -10.37
N LEU A 70 -15.06 14.82 -10.13
CA LEU A 70 -16.28 14.89 -10.94
C LEU A 70 -17.29 15.92 -10.40
N GLY A 71 -16.99 16.58 -9.28
CA GLY A 71 -17.90 17.54 -8.64
C GLY A 71 -19.23 16.91 -8.20
N VAL A 72 -19.23 15.62 -7.86
CA VAL A 72 -20.44 14.88 -7.44
C VAL A 72 -20.25 14.25 -6.06
N THR A 73 -21.33 13.78 -5.45
CA THR A 73 -21.22 13.06 -4.17
C THR A 73 -20.64 11.65 -4.36
N PRO A 74 -19.96 11.07 -3.36
CA PRO A 74 -19.54 9.68 -3.37
C PRO A 74 -20.68 8.68 -3.60
N VAL A 75 -21.91 9.04 -3.22
CA VAL A 75 -23.12 8.23 -3.46
C VAL A 75 -23.45 8.21 -4.96
N THR A 76 -23.35 9.36 -5.63
CA THR A 76 -23.53 9.47 -7.08
C THR A 76 -22.51 8.62 -7.83
N VAL A 77 -21.24 8.66 -7.43
CA VAL A 77 -20.18 7.82 -8.02
C VAL A 77 -20.54 6.33 -7.88
N ARG A 78 -20.90 5.87 -6.67
CA ARG A 78 -21.31 4.46 -6.46
C ARG A 78 -22.48 4.05 -7.33
N ARG A 79 -23.54 4.88 -7.41
CA ARG A 79 -24.70 4.61 -8.26
C ARG A 79 -24.33 4.51 -9.74
N ARG A 80 -23.48 5.40 -10.24
CA ARG A 80 -23.02 5.39 -11.64
C ARG A 80 -22.11 4.20 -11.93
N LEU A 81 -21.18 3.86 -11.05
CA LEU A 81 -20.35 2.66 -11.16
C LEU A 81 -21.22 1.40 -11.26
N ALA A 82 -22.23 1.27 -10.40
CA ALA A 82 -23.18 0.15 -10.46
C ALA A 82 -23.97 0.12 -11.77
N ARG A 83 -24.51 1.27 -12.21
CA ARG A 83 -25.26 1.40 -13.47
C ARG A 83 -24.43 0.98 -14.69
N PHE A 84 -23.14 1.31 -14.70
CA PHE A 84 -22.25 0.99 -15.82
C PHE A 84 -21.49 -0.34 -15.65
N GLY A 85 -21.70 -1.07 -14.56
CA GLY A 85 -20.97 -2.31 -14.25
C GLY A 85 -19.47 -2.10 -13.99
N LEU A 86 -19.05 -0.87 -13.68
CA LEU A 86 -17.65 -0.53 -13.43
C LEU A 86 -17.26 -0.87 -11.98
N ARG A 87 -16.12 -1.53 -11.83
CA ARG A 87 -15.55 -1.90 -10.53
C ARG A 87 -14.22 -1.19 -10.32
N THR A 88 -13.96 -0.75 -9.09
CA THR A 88 -12.65 -0.16 -8.74
C THR A 88 -11.53 -1.20 -8.85
N PRO A 89 -10.26 -0.81 -9.08
CA PRO A 89 -9.14 -1.77 -9.15
C PRO A 89 -9.02 -2.64 -7.90
N ARG A 90 -9.30 -2.07 -6.71
CA ARG A 90 -9.36 -2.84 -5.46
C ARG A 90 -10.45 -3.92 -5.52
N THR A 91 -11.66 -3.55 -5.94
CA THR A 91 -12.79 -4.49 -6.03
C THR A 91 -12.53 -5.57 -7.08
N ARG A 92 -12.03 -5.21 -8.27
CA ARG A 92 -11.63 -6.17 -9.31
C ARG A 92 -10.60 -7.17 -8.78
N ARG A 93 -9.57 -6.69 -8.08
CA ARG A 93 -8.55 -7.55 -7.48
C ARG A 93 -9.11 -8.50 -6.42
N LEU A 94 -10.02 -8.03 -5.56
CA LEU A 94 -10.65 -8.89 -4.54
C LEU A 94 -11.52 -9.97 -5.17
N GLN A 95 -12.25 -9.64 -6.24
CA GLN A 95 -13.00 -10.61 -7.01
C GLN A 95 -12.08 -11.67 -7.63
N SER A 96 -11.06 -11.26 -8.39
CA SER A 96 -10.11 -12.20 -9.00
C SER A 96 -9.37 -13.05 -7.97
N ALA A 97 -9.13 -12.51 -6.77
CA ALA A 97 -8.56 -13.26 -5.67
C ALA A 97 -9.54 -14.31 -5.09
N ALA A 98 -10.83 -13.99 -5.02
CA ALA A 98 -11.86 -14.94 -4.59
C ALA A 98 -12.02 -16.07 -5.62
N GLU A 99 -12.11 -15.72 -6.91
CA GLU A 99 -12.17 -16.68 -8.03
C GLU A 99 -10.95 -17.61 -8.03
N ALA A 100 -9.74 -17.07 -7.85
CA ALA A 100 -8.52 -17.86 -7.71
C ALA A 100 -8.52 -18.81 -6.50
N LYS A 101 -9.13 -18.37 -5.39
CA LYS A 101 -9.23 -19.18 -4.17
C LYS A 101 -10.20 -20.34 -4.36
N GLU A 102 -11.33 -20.09 -5.02
CA GLU A 102 -12.32 -21.11 -5.39
C GLU A 102 -11.74 -22.10 -6.40
N GLY A 103 -10.95 -21.63 -7.37
CA GLY A 103 -10.28 -22.46 -8.37
C GLY A 103 -9.06 -23.24 -7.86
N GLY A 104 -8.61 -23.01 -6.63
CA GLY A 104 -7.44 -23.71 -6.07
C GLY A 104 -6.09 -23.27 -6.67
N ASP A 105 -6.02 -22.08 -7.27
CA ASP A 105 -4.79 -21.57 -7.87
C ASP A 105 -3.75 -21.26 -6.79
N ALA A 106 -2.66 -22.02 -6.77
CA ALA A 106 -1.55 -21.79 -5.84
C ALA A 106 -0.83 -20.46 -6.09
N PHE A 107 -0.80 -19.99 -7.36
CA PHE A 107 -0.10 -18.78 -7.77
C PHE A 107 -0.91 -17.92 -8.76
N PRO A 108 -2.03 -17.31 -8.34
CA PRO A 108 -2.87 -16.56 -9.25
C PRO A 108 -2.18 -15.29 -9.73
N VAL A 109 -2.48 -14.91 -10.96
CA VAL A 109 -2.02 -13.64 -11.55
C VAL A 109 -3.06 -12.57 -11.24
N LEU A 110 -2.71 -11.64 -10.35
CA LEU A 110 -3.59 -10.55 -9.91
C LEU A 110 -2.94 -9.19 -10.19
N GLN A 111 -3.74 -8.13 -10.10
CA GLN A 111 -3.23 -6.76 -10.25
C GLN A 111 -2.66 -6.25 -8.92
N CYS A 112 -1.37 -5.92 -8.91
CA CYS A 112 -0.67 -5.25 -7.83
C CYS A 112 -0.63 -3.74 -8.10
N ALA A 113 -0.89 -2.93 -7.08
CA ALA A 113 -0.80 -1.47 -7.19
C ALA A 113 0.62 -0.97 -7.54
N ARG A 114 1.67 -1.74 -7.19
CA ARG A 114 3.08 -1.38 -7.44
C ARG A 114 3.66 -2.03 -8.69
N HIS A 115 3.23 -3.25 -9.02
CA HIS A 115 3.89 -4.09 -10.03
C HIS A 115 3.00 -4.47 -11.21
N GLY A 116 1.77 -3.94 -11.29
CA GLY A 116 0.81 -4.35 -12.31
C GLY A 116 0.41 -5.82 -12.18
N LYS A 117 0.14 -6.50 -13.29
CA LYS A 117 -0.23 -7.92 -13.31
C LYS A 117 0.98 -8.78 -12.94
N THR A 118 0.88 -9.57 -11.88
CA THR A 118 1.97 -10.42 -11.37
C THR A 118 1.41 -11.60 -10.60
N GLN A 119 2.23 -12.61 -10.32
CA GLN A 119 1.87 -13.73 -9.46
C GLN A 119 1.75 -13.32 -7.99
N PHE A 120 0.75 -13.87 -7.32
CA PHE A 120 0.51 -13.73 -5.89
C PHE A 120 0.69 -15.08 -5.20
N ILE A 121 0.92 -15.05 -3.89
CA ILE A 121 0.97 -16.22 -3.02
C ILE A 121 -0.06 -16.04 -1.90
N LEU A 122 -0.76 -17.12 -1.55
CA LEU A 122 -1.66 -17.13 -0.41
C LEU A 122 -0.82 -17.25 0.88
N GLU A 123 -0.86 -16.22 1.73
CA GLU A 123 -0.19 -16.27 3.04
C GLU A 123 -1.04 -17.07 4.04
N GLY A 124 -0.40 -17.60 5.10
CA GLY A 124 -1.09 -18.42 6.12
C GLY A 124 -2.26 -17.71 6.83
N ARG A 125 -2.35 -16.37 6.76
CA ARG A 125 -3.50 -15.57 7.25
C ARG A 125 -4.68 -15.53 6.26
N GLY A 126 -4.62 -16.27 5.15
CA GLY A 126 -5.66 -16.30 4.12
C GLY A 126 -5.68 -15.10 3.17
N SER A 127 -4.63 -14.26 3.18
CA SER A 127 -4.52 -13.08 2.30
C SER A 127 -3.52 -13.32 1.17
N TYR A 128 -3.89 -12.96 -0.06
CA TYR A 128 -2.95 -12.94 -1.19
C TYR A 128 -1.94 -11.80 -1.08
N ARG A 129 -0.67 -12.14 -1.28
CA ARG A 129 0.44 -11.18 -1.37
C ARG A 129 1.15 -11.30 -2.70
N CYS A 130 1.43 -10.17 -3.34
CA CYS A 130 2.27 -10.11 -4.53
C CYS A 130 3.66 -10.70 -4.24
N LYS A 131 4.12 -11.65 -5.07
CA LYS A 131 5.45 -12.28 -4.92
C LYS A 131 6.59 -11.27 -5.02
N ARG A 132 6.48 -10.27 -5.92
CA ARG A 132 7.47 -9.21 -6.08
C ARG A 132 7.53 -8.30 -4.85
N CYS A 133 6.39 -7.83 -4.34
CA CYS A 133 6.34 -7.06 -3.08
C CYS A 133 6.94 -7.83 -1.90
N ARG A 134 6.70 -9.15 -1.83
CA ARG A 134 7.27 -10.01 -0.79
C ARG A 134 8.80 -10.08 -0.91
N ALA A 135 9.31 -10.34 -2.11
CA ALA A 135 10.75 -10.41 -2.38
C ALA A 135 11.46 -9.07 -2.06
N GLU A 136 10.89 -7.94 -2.49
CA GLU A 136 11.42 -6.62 -2.18
C GLU A 136 11.48 -6.34 -0.68
N ARG A 137 10.44 -6.73 0.08
CA ARG A 137 10.43 -6.57 1.54
C ARG A 137 11.51 -7.42 2.21
N VAL A 138 11.73 -8.64 1.75
CA VAL A 138 12.80 -9.52 2.25
C VAL A 138 14.17 -8.92 1.92
N ALA A 139 14.38 -8.45 0.68
CA ALA A 139 15.62 -7.81 0.26
C ALA A 139 15.92 -6.54 1.09
N GLU A 140 14.90 -5.73 1.36
CA GLU A 140 15.00 -4.54 2.20
C GLU A 140 15.38 -4.90 3.65
N ARG A 141 14.74 -5.92 4.24
CA ARG A 141 15.09 -6.39 5.59
C ARG A 141 16.54 -6.88 5.65
N ARG A 142 17.00 -7.63 4.64
CA ARG A 142 18.38 -8.11 4.56
C ARG A 142 19.38 -6.96 4.44
N ARG A 143 19.08 -5.95 3.62
CA ARG A 143 19.90 -4.74 3.48
C ARG A 143 20.03 -3.98 4.81
N ARG A 144 18.91 -3.81 5.53
CA ARG A 144 18.93 -3.17 6.87
C ARG A 144 19.73 -3.96 7.89
N ALA A 145 19.52 -5.27 7.97
CA ALA A 145 20.28 -6.13 8.87
C ALA A 145 21.78 -6.07 8.55
N LYS A 146 22.17 -6.19 7.27
CA LYS A 146 23.56 -6.07 6.83
C LYS A 146 24.17 -4.73 7.25
N ALA A 147 23.46 -3.62 7.05
CA ALA A 147 23.96 -2.30 7.45
C ALA A 147 24.23 -2.20 8.96
N ILE A 148 23.35 -2.75 9.80
CA ILE A 148 23.55 -2.79 11.26
C ILE A 148 24.80 -3.60 11.61
N LEU A 149 24.91 -4.83 11.09
CA LEU A 149 26.03 -5.72 11.40
C LEU A 149 27.36 -5.13 10.93
N VAL A 150 27.38 -4.51 9.74
CA VAL A 150 28.57 -3.84 9.21
C VAL A 150 29.00 -2.68 10.12
N ALA A 151 28.06 -1.87 10.58
CA ALA A 151 28.36 -0.79 11.51
C ALA A 151 28.89 -1.32 12.86
N GLU A 152 28.28 -2.38 13.40
CA GLU A 152 28.72 -3.05 14.63
C GLU A 152 30.11 -3.69 14.48
N ALA A 153 30.50 -4.11 13.27
CA ALA A 153 31.80 -4.69 12.95
C ALA A 153 32.87 -3.66 12.53
N GLY A 154 32.65 -2.37 12.76
CA GLY A 154 33.62 -1.30 12.51
C GLY A 154 33.47 -0.57 11.16
N GLY A 155 32.49 -0.97 10.33
CA GLY A 155 32.06 -0.21 9.15
C GLY A 155 33.00 -0.22 7.95
N ALA A 156 34.16 -0.88 8.04
CA ALA A 156 35.19 -0.87 7.02
C ALA A 156 35.85 -2.25 6.86
N CYS A 157 36.42 -2.50 5.68
CA CYS A 157 37.29 -3.66 5.45
C CYS A 157 38.49 -3.59 6.39
N VAL A 158 38.75 -4.67 7.15
CA VAL A 158 39.89 -4.72 8.08
C VAL A 158 41.25 -4.75 7.37
N LEU A 159 41.30 -5.15 6.09
CA LEU A 159 42.54 -5.21 5.31
C LEU A 159 42.86 -3.89 4.59
N CYS A 160 41.89 -3.29 3.91
CA CYS A 160 42.14 -2.13 3.03
C CYS A 160 41.38 -0.86 3.42
N GLY A 161 40.58 -0.88 4.49
CA GLY A 161 39.82 0.27 4.97
C GLY A 161 38.61 0.68 4.10
N TYR A 162 38.26 -0.10 3.06
CA TYR A 162 37.10 0.20 2.22
C TYR A 162 35.81 0.32 3.03
N ASN A 163 35.10 1.44 2.92
CA ASN A 163 33.86 1.74 3.65
C ASN A 163 32.80 2.48 2.81
N ARG A 164 32.99 2.59 1.49
CA ARG A 164 32.14 3.43 0.62
C ARG A 164 30.75 2.86 0.35
N TYR A 165 30.61 1.54 0.29
CA TYR A 165 29.35 0.87 0.00
C TYR A 165 29.20 -0.43 0.80
N VAL A 166 28.22 -0.46 1.70
CA VAL A 166 27.89 -1.62 2.55
C VAL A 166 27.65 -2.89 1.73
N GLY A 167 27.12 -2.77 0.51
CA GLY A 167 26.86 -3.92 -0.34
C GLY A 167 28.12 -4.68 -0.76
N ALA A 168 29.27 -3.98 -0.86
CA ALA A 168 30.57 -4.56 -1.22
C ALA A 168 31.39 -5.05 -0.02
N LEU A 169 30.81 -5.07 1.19
CA LEU A 169 31.42 -5.63 2.39
C LEU A 169 30.83 -7.01 2.70
N GLU A 170 31.65 -7.95 3.13
CA GLU A 170 31.34 -9.37 3.32
C GLU A 170 31.94 -9.86 4.64
N PHE A 171 31.21 -10.75 5.32
CA PHE A 171 31.65 -11.37 6.57
C PHE A 171 32.39 -12.66 6.25
N HIS A 172 33.70 -12.66 6.45
CA HIS A 172 34.56 -13.81 6.25
C HIS A 172 34.67 -14.64 7.53
N HIS A 173 34.42 -15.94 7.45
CA HIS A 173 34.58 -16.83 8.61
C HIS A 173 36.07 -17.15 8.83
N LEU A 174 36.55 -16.98 10.07
CA LEU A 174 37.95 -17.27 10.42
C LEU A 174 38.25 -18.78 10.49
N ASP A 175 37.24 -19.58 10.81
CA ASP A 175 37.36 -21.04 10.88
C ASP A 175 36.39 -21.69 9.86
N ARG A 176 36.96 -22.41 8.89
CA ARG A 176 36.20 -23.09 7.83
C ARG A 176 35.41 -24.29 8.38
N GLU A 177 35.81 -24.87 9.52
CA GLU A 177 35.16 -26.04 10.13
C GLU A 177 34.01 -25.65 11.08
N ALA A 178 33.97 -24.40 11.55
CA ALA A 178 32.90 -23.87 12.39
C ALA A 178 31.60 -23.56 11.62
N LYS A 179 31.42 -24.10 10.41
CA LYS A 179 30.20 -23.98 9.58
C LYS A 179 29.04 -24.82 10.13
N ARG A 180 28.77 -24.71 11.43
CA ARG A 180 27.47 -25.08 11.99
C ARG A 180 26.55 -23.91 11.75
N PHE A 181 25.77 -24.00 10.69
CA PHE A 181 24.34 -23.71 10.63
C PHE A 181 24.03 -23.64 9.15
N GLU A 182 23.31 -24.65 8.68
CA GLU A 182 22.67 -24.66 7.38
C GLU A 182 22.07 -23.27 7.13
N VAL A 183 22.57 -22.60 6.09
CA VAL A 183 22.06 -21.33 5.63
C VAL A 183 20.60 -21.55 5.25
N ASN A 184 19.70 -21.30 6.22
CA ASN A 184 18.25 -21.26 6.11
C ASN A 184 17.68 -22.00 4.89
N VAL A 185 17.63 -23.33 4.96
CA VAL A 185 17.12 -24.22 3.90
C VAL A 185 15.66 -23.88 3.50
N ASN A 186 14.94 -23.10 4.32
CA ASN A 186 13.53 -22.78 4.10
C ASN A 186 13.18 -21.30 3.90
N GLY A 187 14.16 -20.44 3.55
CA GLY A 187 13.86 -19.03 3.23
C GLY A 187 13.26 -18.23 4.40
N ALA A 188 13.39 -18.75 5.63
CA ALA A 188 13.08 -18.03 6.85
C ALA A 188 14.10 -16.92 7.05
N THR A 189 13.63 -15.78 7.54
CA THR A 189 14.49 -14.62 7.77
C THR A 189 15.03 -14.69 9.19
N ALA A 190 16.32 -15.01 9.36
CA ALA A 190 17.00 -15.05 10.66
C ALA A 190 16.73 -13.78 11.48
N SER A 191 16.66 -13.92 12.80
CA SER A 191 16.57 -12.77 13.71
C SER A 191 17.86 -11.95 13.63
N LEU A 192 17.79 -10.66 13.98
CA LEU A 192 18.99 -9.82 14.00
C LEU A 192 20.01 -10.35 15.03
N ASP A 193 19.55 -10.88 16.16
CA ASP A 193 20.43 -11.40 17.21
C ASP A 193 21.17 -12.67 16.77
N SER A 194 20.51 -13.59 16.07
CA SER A 194 21.19 -14.75 15.48
C SER A 194 22.23 -14.33 14.45
N LEU A 195 21.93 -13.31 13.63
CA LEU A 195 22.91 -12.76 12.69
C LEU A 195 24.09 -12.07 13.40
N ARG A 196 23.87 -11.46 14.57
CA ARG A 196 24.95 -10.90 15.40
C ARG A 196 25.86 -11.98 15.95
N GLU A 197 25.29 -13.08 16.44
CA GLU A 197 26.06 -14.23 16.94
C GLU A 197 26.96 -14.84 15.85
N GLU A 198 26.46 -14.90 14.62
CA GLU A 198 27.24 -15.32 13.45
C GLU A 198 28.33 -14.29 13.09
N ALA A 199 27.96 -13.01 13.01
CA ALA A 199 28.90 -11.93 12.67
C ALA A 199 30.09 -11.82 13.65
N ARG A 200 29.90 -12.15 14.93
CA ARG A 200 31.00 -12.20 15.93
C ARG A 200 32.10 -13.21 15.62
N LYS A 201 31.82 -14.23 14.81
CA LYS A 201 32.78 -15.26 14.39
C LYS A 201 33.46 -14.92 13.06
N CYS A 202 33.13 -13.76 12.50
CA CYS A 202 33.56 -13.32 11.19
C CYS A 202 34.40 -12.05 11.27
N VAL A 203 35.23 -11.82 10.26
CA VAL A 203 35.90 -10.55 10.01
C VAL A 203 35.29 -9.85 8.82
N LEU A 204 35.25 -8.52 8.85
CA LEU A 204 34.63 -7.73 7.81
C LEU A 204 35.65 -7.38 6.71
N LEU A 205 35.40 -7.84 5.49
CA LEU A 205 36.26 -7.60 4.32
C LEU A 205 35.48 -6.96 3.18
N CYS A 206 36.13 -6.23 2.28
CA CYS A 206 35.51 -5.90 1.00
C CYS A 206 35.57 -7.11 0.05
N SER A 207 34.72 -7.14 -0.98
CA SER A 207 34.64 -8.28 -1.92
C SER A 207 35.99 -8.65 -2.55
N ASN A 208 36.88 -7.69 -2.79
CA ASN A 208 38.22 -7.96 -3.33
C ASN A 208 39.13 -8.63 -2.28
N CYS A 209 39.27 -8.03 -1.10
CA CYS A 209 40.07 -8.60 -0.02
C CYS A 209 39.51 -9.94 0.46
N HIS A 210 38.19 -10.11 0.44
CA HIS A 210 37.54 -11.38 0.72
C HIS A 210 37.99 -12.47 -0.26
N ALA A 211 37.94 -12.19 -1.56
CA ALA A 211 38.41 -13.11 -2.60
C ALA A 211 39.91 -13.42 -2.49
N GLU A 212 40.74 -12.42 -2.17
CA GLU A 212 42.17 -12.60 -1.95
C GLU A 212 42.46 -13.51 -0.76
N VAL A 213 41.76 -13.33 0.37
CA VAL A 213 41.91 -14.18 1.57
C VAL A 213 41.41 -15.61 1.28
N GLU A 214 40.27 -15.77 0.60
CA GLU A 214 39.76 -17.11 0.24
C GLU A 214 40.72 -17.92 -0.64
N ARG A 215 41.47 -17.22 -1.50
CA ARG A 215 42.47 -17.77 -2.42
C ARG A 215 43.89 -17.82 -1.84
N GLY A 216 44.09 -17.34 -0.61
CA GLY A 216 45.40 -17.31 0.05
C GLY A 216 46.38 -16.29 -0.53
N VAL A 217 45.91 -15.31 -1.30
CA VAL A 217 46.72 -14.21 -1.85
C VAL A 217 47.01 -13.17 -0.77
N ALA A 218 46.02 -12.86 0.07
CA ALA A 218 46.14 -11.98 1.22
C ALA A 218 46.01 -12.78 2.52
N VAL A 219 46.75 -12.39 3.54
CA VAL A 219 46.68 -13.00 4.88
C VAL A 219 45.96 -12.02 5.79
N LEU A 220 45.02 -12.54 6.58
CA LEU A 220 44.35 -11.76 7.59
C LEU A 220 45.33 -11.33 8.68
N PRO A 221 45.24 -10.09 9.20
CA PRO A 221 46.04 -9.69 10.34
C PRO A 221 45.49 -10.46 11.54
N ILE A 222 46.19 -11.53 11.93
CA ILE A 222 45.82 -12.35 13.09
C ILE A 222 45.99 -11.45 14.33
N GLN A 223 44.90 -11.28 15.09
CA GLN A 223 44.95 -10.75 16.46
C GLN A 223 44.90 -11.91 17.45
#